data_AF-A0A0L8GJU9-F1
#
_entry.id   AF-A0A0L8GJU9-F1
#
_cell.length_a   1.000
_cell.length_b   1.000
_cell.length_c   1.000
_cell.angle_alpha   90.00
_cell.angle_beta   90.00
_cell.angle_gamma   90.00
#
_symmetry.space_group_name_H-M   'P 1'
#
loop_
_entity.id
_entity.type
_entity.pdbx_description
1 polymer ?
#
loop_
_entity_poly.entity_id
_entity_poly.type
_entity_poly.pdbx_seq_one_letter_code
_entity_poly.pdbx_strand_id
1 'polypeptide(L)'
;KKKVEFLSGKDGNDWVWVMGQHPDDLNIEEILEHEAKEKATLQAEKEAEELRIKQELELKKKMEEEKKKLEKERIEREFQLKRKEDEAALYQSLKEVRLIADKIEQEREKERQGEEDRLKELQDKEEKGLKYCRENSLKLKNRRSAELYTSWRKMRSILEKDSTEDNKEIEATWKEQEKKSREAEVQLKEIVRRAREEHRRSQKSMSKGSSSSLSEDLPPIPPKQVLFSVLYVSFINVFFYSEH
;
A
#
# COMPACT_ATOMS: atom_id res chain seq x y z
N LYS A 1 -9.95 38.94 -17.59
CA LYS A 1 -10.24 38.13 -16.38
C LYS A 1 -11.22 37.04 -16.80
N LYS A 2 -10.87 35.75 -16.71
CA LYS A 2 -11.81 34.65 -16.99
C LYS A 2 -12.76 34.53 -15.79
N LYS A 3 -14.06 34.60 -16.03
CA LYS A 3 -15.09 34.44 -15.01
C LYS A 3 -15.50 32.97 -15.00
N VAL A 4 -15.42 32.31 -13.85
CA VAL A 4 -15.92 30.94 -13.70
C VAL A 4 -17.42 31.05 -13.46
N GLU A 5 -18.22 30.50 -14.36
CA GLU A 5 -19.67 30.39 -14.21
C GLU A 5 -19.98 28.98 -13.70
N PHE A 6 -20.57 28.89 -12.51
CA PHE A 6 -21.00 27.62 -11.93
C PHE A 6 -22.35 27.21 -12.54
N LEU A 7 -22.57 25.91 -12.68
CA LEU A 7 -23.85 25.35 -13.07
C LEU A 7 -24.83 25.53 -11.93
N SER A 8 -25.99 26.15 -12.15
CA SER A 8 -27.03 26.27 -11.12
C SER A 8 -27.89 25.00 -11.09
N GLY A 9 -28.10 24.42 -9.90
CA GLY A 9 -29.00 23.30 -9.67
C GLY A 9 -30.48 23.69 -9.78
N LYS A 10 -31.38 22.70 -9.67
CA LYS A 10 -32.85 22.90 -9.75
C LYS A 10 -33.39 23.89 -8.71
N ASP A 11 -32.67 24.07 -7.61
CA ASP A 11 -33.04 24.96 -6.51
C ASP A 11 -32.47 26.39 -6.68
N GLY A 12 -31.79 26.68 -7.79
CA GLY A 12 -31.18 27.99 -8.07
C GLY A 12 -29.84 28.26 -7.38
N ASN A 13 -29.37 27.31 -6.57
CA ASN A 13 -28.03 27.34 -5.95
C ASN A 13 -26.97 26.72 -6.87
N ASP A 14 -25.73 27.17 -6.76
CA ASP A 14 -24.60 26.59 -7.51
C ASP A 14 -24.45 25.10 -7.19
N TRP A 15 -24.39 24.28 -8.25
CA TRP A 15 -24.20 22.85 -8.16
C TRP A 15 -22.73 22.57 -7.86
N VAL A 16 -22.44 22.44 -6.58
CA VAL A 16 -21.14 22.00 -6.07
C VAL A 16 -21.31 20.57 -5.60
N TRP A 17 -20.55 19.65 -6.20
CA TRP A 17 -20.51 18.28 -5.69
C TRP A 17 -19.45 18.19 -4.59
N VAL A 18 -19.90 17.95 -3.37
CA VAL A 18 -19.03 17.63 -2.24
C VAL A 18 -19.00 16.11 -2.13
N MET A 19 -17.84 15.50 -2.38
CA MET A 19 -17.62 14.06 -2.15
C MET A 19 -18.09 13.69 -0.74
N GLY A 20 -19.02 12.73 -0.61
CA GLY A 20 -19.52 12.25 0.69
C GLY A 20 -20.85 12.86 1.14
N GLN A 21 -21.53 13.66 0.32
CA GLN A 21 -22.90 14.14 0.60
C GLN A 21 -24.00 13.27 -0.01
N HIS A 22 -23.67 12.36 -0.94
CA HIS A 22 -24.67 11.42 -1.46
C HIS A 22 -24.83 10.26 -0.45
N PRO A 23 -26.06 9.78 -0.19
CA PRO A 23 -26.30 8.66 0.72
C PRO A 23 -25.60 7.35 0.33
N ASP A 24 -25.16 7.24 -0.92
CA ASP A 24 -24.43 6.07 -1.43
C ASP A 24 -22.90 6.26 -1.48
N ASP A 25 -22.38 7.44 -1.12
CA ASP A 25 -20.94 7.71 -1.14
C ASP A 25 -20.24 6.99 0.03
N LEU A 26 -19.13 6.32 -0.28
CA LEU A 26 -18.27 5.72 0.74
C LEU A 26 -17.54 6.81 1.54
N ASN A 27 -17.42 6.59 2.85
CA ASN A 27 -16.60 7.47 3.67
C ASN A 27 -15.12 7.33 3.28
N ILE A 28 -14.34 8.41 3.45
CA ILE A 28 -12.89 8.42 3.21
C ILE A 28 -12.20 7.29 3.98
N GLU A 29 -12.66 7.01 5.20
CA GLU A 29 -12.13 5.91 6.01
C GLU A 29 -12.42 4.53 5.42
N GLU A 30 -13.60 4.35 4.83
CA GLU A 30 -13.99 3.10 4.18
C GLU A 30 -13.22 2.89 2.87
N ILE A 31 -13.01 3.96 2.11
CA ILE A 31 -12.19 3.95 0.88
C ILE A 31 -10.75 3.53 1.23
N LEU A 32 -10.13 4.19 2.22
CA LEU A 32 -8.78 3.86 2.65
C LEU A 32 -8.66 2.46 3.25
N GLU A 33 -9.70 1.99 3.94
CA GLU A 33 -9.76 0.61 4.44
C GLU A 33 -9.85 -0.40 3.28
N HIS A 34 -10.67 -0.13 2.26
CA HIS A 34 -10.78 -0.98 1.08
C HIS A 34 -9.46 -1.03 0.31
N GLU A 35 -8.85 0.12 0.04
CA GLU A 35 -7.55 0.20 -0.62
C GLU A 35 -6.46 -0.54 0.15
N ALA A 36 -6.43 -0.42 1.48
CA ALA A 36 -5.46 -1.11 2.32
C ALA A 36 -5.67 -2.64 2.25
N LYS A 37 -6.92 -3.10 2.21
CA LYS A 37 -7.23 -4.53 2.03
C LYS A 37 -6.79 -5.01 0.65
N GLU A 38 -7.13 -4.28 -0.41
CA GLU A 38 -6.75 -4.63 -1.78
C GLU A 38 -5.24 -4.63 -1.99
N LYS A 39 -4.53 -3.63 -1.46
CA LYS A 39 -3.06 -3.58 -1.50
C LYS A 39 -2.46 -4.78 -0.76
N ALA A 40 -3.03 -5.17 0.38
CA ALA A 40 -2.55 -6.30 1.17
C ALA A 40 -2.82 -7.64 0.46
N THR A 41 -3.98 -7.80 -0.18
CA THR A 41 -4.28 -8.99 -0.99
C THR A 41 -3.40 -9.06 -2.21
N LEU A 42 -3.20 -7.96 -2.93
CA LEU A 42 -2.35 -7.91 -4.11
C LEU A 42 -0.89 -8.22 -3.78
N GLN A 43 -0.37 -7.67 -2.67
CA GLN A 43 0.99 -7.98 -2.23
C GLN A 43 1.13 -9.44 -1.80
N ALA A 44 0.16 -9.97 -1.05
CA ALA A 44 0.15 -11.37 -0.66
C ALA A 44 0.00 -12.32 -1.86
N GLU A 45 -0.76 -11.94 -2.89
CA GLU A 45 -0.88 -12.69 -4.14
C GLU A 45 0.46 -12.79 -4.85
N LYS A 46 1.19 -11.68 -5.00
CA LYS A 46 2.52 -11.68 -5.62
C LYS A 46 3.48 -12.61 -4.88
N GLU A 47 3.58 -12.45 -3.56
CA GLU A 47 4.45 -13.31 -2.73
C GLU A 47 4.05 -14.79 -2.80
N ALA A 48 2.75 -15.09 -2.78
CA ALA A 48 2.25 -16.48 -2.84
C ALA A 48 2.40 -17.11 -4.23
N GLU A 49 2.28 -16.31 -5.30
CA GLU A 49 2.47 -16.73 -6.69
C GLU A 49 3.94 -17.05 -6.97
N GLU A 50 4.87 -16.19 -6.55
CA GLU A 50 6.31 -16.43 -6.67
C GLU A 50 6.73 -17.73 -5.98
N LEU A 51 6.21 -17.95 -4.77
CA LEU A 51 6.46 -19.19 -4.03
C LEU A 51 5.81 -20.40 -4.70
N ARG A 52 4.59 -20.26 -5.25
CA ARG A 52 3.93 -21.33 -6.00
C ARG A 52 4.73 -21.73 -7.23
N ILE A 53 5.13 -20.75 -8.05
CA ILE A 53 5.96 -20.98 -9.25
C ILE A 53 7.24 -21.72 -8.86
N LYS A 54 7.92 -21.29 -7.79
CA LYS A 54 9.14 -21.96 -7.32
C LYS A 54 8.88 -23.41 -6.90
N GLN A 55 7.81 -23.67 -6.16
CA GLN A 55 7.44 -25.02 -5.71
C GLN A 55 7.01 -25.93 -6.86
N GLU A 56 6.21 -25.42 -7.80
CA GLU A 56 5.77 -26.16 -8.98
C GLU A 56 6.95 -26.50 -9.91
N LEU A 57 7.91 -25.58 -10.08
CA LEU A 57 9.14 -25.86 -10.83
C LEU A 57 9.99 -26.96 -10.16
N GLU A 58 10.14 -26.91 -8.84
CA GLU A 58 10.86 -27.95 -8.10
C GLU A 58 10.16 -29.31 -8.21
N LEU A 59 8.83 -29.33 -8.08
CA LEU A 59 8.02 -30.53 -8.24
C LEU A 59 8.16 -31.09 -9.66
N LYS A 60 8.01 -30.24 -10.69
CA LYS A 60 8.15 -30.63 -12.09
C LYS A 60 9.53 -31.21 -12.38
N LYS A 61 10.59 -30.60 -11.85
CA LYS A 61 11.96 -31.11 -11.99
C LYS A 61 12.09 -32.51 -11.39
N LYS A 62 11.58 -32.72 -10.17
CA LYS A 62 11.57 -34.04 -9.51
C LYS A 62 10.77 -35.08 -10.31
N MET A 63 9.60 -34.70 -10.82
CA MET A 63 8.78 -35.59 -11.64
C MET A 63 9.44 -35.94 -12.98
N GLU A 64 10.12 -34.99 -13.62
CA GLU A 64 10.86 -35.23 -14.86
C GLU A 64 12.08 -36.14 -14.64
N GLU A 65 12.79 -35.98 -13.53
CA GLU A 65 13.91 -36.84 -13.14
C GLU A 65 13.44 -38.28 -12.89
N GLU A 66 12.33 -38.48 -12.17
CA GLU A 66 11.73 -39.80 -11.94
C GLU A 66 11.23 -40.44 -13.24
N LYS A 67 10.55 -39.66 -14.12
CA LYS A 67 10.12 -40.13 -15.44
C LYS A 67 11.31 -40.57 -16.31
N LYS A 68 12.41 -39.79 -16.32
CA LYS A 68 13.65 -40.14 -17.04
C LYS A 68 14.29 -41.41 -16.50
N LYS A 69 14.25 -41.63 -15.18
CA LYS A 69 14.78 -42.83 -14.55
C LYS A 69 13.98 -44.07 -14.94
N LEU A 70 12.65 -43.97 -14.89
CA LEU A 70 11.76 -45.05 -15.30
C LEU A 70 11.94 -45.40 -16.79
N GLU A 71 12.09 -44.39 -17.64
CA GLU A 71 12.34 -44.58 -19.07
C GLU A 71 13.67 -45.28 -19.36
N LYS A 72 14.74 -44.89 -18.66
CA LYS A 72 16.05 -45.57 -18.78
C LYS A 72 15.97 -47.03 -18.33
N GLU A 73 15.26 -47.32 -17.24
CA GLU A 73 15.03 -48.68 -16.77
C GLU A 73 14.25 -49.50 -17.79
N ARG A 74 13.26 -48.89 -18.45
CA ARG A 74 12.50 -49.51 -19.55
C ARG A 74 13.39 -49.85 -20.74
N ILE A 75 14.19 -48.91 -21.22
CA ILE A 75 15.11 -49.12 -22.36
C ILE A 75 16.13 -50.22 -22.04
N GLU A 76 16.71 -50.22 -20.83
CA GLU A 76 17.67 -51.26 -20.44
C GLU A 76 16.98 -52.64 -20.36
N ARG A 77 15.77 -52.73 -19.80
CA ARG A 77 15.00 -53.98 -19.76
C ARG A 77 14.69 -54.50 -21.17
N GLU A 78 14.21 -53.64 -22.07
CA GLU A 78 13.96 -54.01 -23.47
C GLU A 78 15.24 -54.48 -24.17
N PHE A 79 16.37 -53.82 -23.95
CA PHE A 79 17.65 -54.21 -24.51
C PHE A 79 18.10 -55.60 -24.01
N GLN A 80 17.98 -55.87 -22.71
CA GLN A 80 18.28 -57.18 -22.13
C GLN A 80 17.33 -58.27 -22.63
N LEU A 81 16.05 -57.96 -22.81
CA LEU A 81 15.06 -58.89 -23.33
C LEU A 81 15.38 -59.27 -24.78
N LYS A 82 15.68 -58.28 -25.62
CA LYS A 82 16.06 -58.50 -27.02
C LYS A 82 17.28 -59.41 -27.17
N ARG A 83 18.29 -59.23 -26.31
CA ARG A 83 19.45 -60.13 -26.26
C ARG A 83 19.07 -61.57 -25.95
N LYS A 84 18.14 -61.79 -25.01
CA LYS A 84 17.65 -63.13 -24.65
C LYS A 84 16.75 -63.74 -25.74
N GLU A 85 15.96 -62.93 -26.42
CA GLU A 85 15.13 -63.37 -27.55
C GLU A 85 15.99 -63.89 -28.71
N ASP A 86 17.09 -63.18 -29.05
CA ASP A 86 18.04 -63.61 -30.09
C ASP A 86 18.74 -64.94 -29.72
N GLU A 87 19.07 -65.15 -28.44
CA GLU A 87 19.65 -66.41 -27.93
C GLU A 87 18.63 -67.57 -27.95
N ALA A 88 17.37 -67.30 -27.60
CA ALA A 88 16.31 -68.31 -27.58
C ALA A 88 15.85 -68.71 -29.00
N ALA A 89 15.85 -67.78 -29.95
CA ALA A 89 15.52 -68.02 -31.36
C ALA A 89 16.49 -69.01 -32.03
N LEU A 90 17.72 -69.12 -31.52
CA LEU A 90 18.71 -70.07 -31.98
C LEU A 90 18.37 -71.54 -31.64
N TYR A 91 17.41 -71.80 -30.73
CA TYR A 91 17.33 -73.07 -29.99
C TYR A 91 16.04 -73.93 -30.09
N GLN A 92 15.07 -73.71 -31.00
CA GLN A 92 13.74 -74.38 -30.85
C GLN A 92 13.03 -75.00 -32.08
N SER A 93 12.29 -76.10 -31.81
CA SER A 93 11.34 -76.82 -32.69
C SER A 93 9.93 -76.21 -32.63
N LEU A 94 9.20 -76.20 -33.76
CA LEU A 94 7.98 -75.40 -34.03
C LEU A 94 6.84 -75.48 -32.98
N LYS A 95 6.68 -76.60 -32.26
CA LYS A 95 5.62 -76.78 -31.25
C LYS A 95 5.98 -76.20 -29.87
N GLU A 96 7.27 -76.22 -29.53
CA GLU A 96 7.79 -75.59 -28.31
C GLU A 96 7.81 -74.07 -28.45
N VAL A 97 8.11 -73.56 -29.64
CA VAL A 97 8.05 -72.12 -29.96
C VAL A 97 6.67 -71.53 -29.67
N ARG A 98 5.59 -72.24 -29.99
CA ARG A 98 4.21 -71.75 -29.79
C ARG A 98 3.85 -71.62 -28.31
N LEU A 99 4.19 -72.62 -27.50
CA LEU A 99 3.94 -72.60 -26.05
C LEU A 99 4.81 -71.57 -25.33
N ILE A 100 6.02 -71.34 -25.82
CA ILE A 100 6.94 -70.34 -25.26
C ILE A 100 6.49 -68.93 -25.64
N ALA A 101 6.02 -68.72 -26.88
CA ALA A 101 5.44 -67.44 -27.31
C ALA A 101 4.22 -67.04 -26.47
N ASP A 102 3.27 -67.96 -26.22
CA ASP A 102 2.09 -67.70 -25.39
C ASP A 102 2.47 -67.31 -23.94
N LYS A 103 3.53 -67.92 -23.40
CA LYS A 103 4.01 -67.66 -22.03
C LYS A 103 4.74 -66.31 -21.93
N ILE A 104 5.51 -65.95 -22.95
CA ILE A 104 6.15 -64.63 -23.08
C ILE A 104 5.09 -63.54 -23.23
N GLU A 105 4.02 -63.78 -24.00
CA GLU A 105 2.93 -62.81 -24.19
C GLU A 105 2.18 -62.55 -22.88
N GLN A 106 1.91 -63.59 -22.07
CA GLN A 106 1.32 -63.41 -20.74
C GLN A 106 2.22 -62.65 -19.77
N GLU A 107 3.55 -62.84 -19.82
CA GLU A 107 4.46 -62.03 -19.00
C GLU A 107 4.54 -60.59 -19.49
N ARG A 108 4.61 -60.37 -20.81
CA ARG A 108 4.60 -59.02 -21.40
C ARG A 108 3.35 -58.23 -21.01
N GLU A 109 2.17 -58.84 -21.01
CA GLU A 109 0.94 -58.14 -20.62
C GLU A 109 0.92 -57.79 -19.12
N LYS A 110 1.43 -58.65 -18.24
CA LYS A 110 1.59 -58.34 -16.80
C LYS A 110 2.59 -57.21 -16.57
N GLU A 111 3.68 -57.21 -17.34
CA GLU A 111 4.67 -56.13 -17.29
C GLU A 111 4.07 -54.82 -17.80
N ARG A 112 3.30 -54.86 -18.89
CA ARG A 112 2.55 -53.72 -19.43
C ARG A 112 1.59 -53.13 -18.39
N GLN A 113 0.83 -53.98 -17.71
CA GLN A 113 -0.08 -53.55 -16.63
C GLN A 113 0.71 -52.95 -15.45
N GLY A 114 1.81 -53.57 -15.05
CA GLY A 114 2.68 -53.04 -14.00
C GLY A 114 3.32 -51.69 -14.36
N GLU A 115 3.68 -51.47 -15.62
CA GLU A 115 4.18 -50.19 -16.12
C GLU A 115 3.08 -49.12 -16.16
N GLU A 116 1.88 -49.47 -16.61
CA GLU A 116 0.71 -48.59 -16.59
C GLU A 116 0.36 -48.17 -15.16
N ASP A 117 0.40 -49.10 -14.19
CA ASP A 117 0.18 -48.81 -12.77
C ASP A 117 1.25 -47.87 -12.20
N ARG A 118 2.54 -48.10 -12.52
CA ARG A 118 3.65 -47.20 -12.12
C ARG A 118 3.48 -45.80 -12.70
N LEU A 119 3.07 -45.70 -13.97
CA LEU A 119 2.85 -44.42 -14.62
C LEU A 119 1.67 -43.68 -14.00
N LYS A 120 0.59 -44.39 -13.69
CA LYS A 120 -0.59 -43.84 -13.00
C LYS A 120 -0.24 -43.36 -11.60
N GLU A 121 0.57 -44.12 -10.85
CA GLU A 121 1.03 -43.69 -9.53
C GLU A 121 1.88 -42.40 -9.60
N LEU A 122 2.73 -42.28 -10.63
CA LEU A 122 3.50 -41.05 -10.87
C LEU A 122 2.58 -39.87 -11.22
N GLN A 123 1.55 -40.08 -12.05
CA GLN A 123 0.56 -39.04 -12.35
C GLN A 123 -0.22 -38.62 -11.10
N ASP A 124 -0.68 -39.57 -10.29
CA ASP A 124 -1.38 -39.29 -9.04
C ASP A 124 -0.49 -38.53 -8.05
N LYS A 125 0.82 -38.83 -8.00
CA LYS A 125 1.80 -38.09 -7.19
C LYS A 125 1.98 -36.65 -7.68
N GLU A 126 2.08 -36.46 -9.00
CA GLU A 126 2.16 -35.13 -9.62
C GLU A 126 0.91 -34.30 -9.29
N GLU A 127 -0.28 -34.88 -9.49
CA GLU A 127 -1.55 -34.21 -9.21
C GLU A 127 -1.72 -33.86 -7.73
N LYS A 128 -1.42 -34.81 -6.81
CA LYS A 128 -1.44 -34.56 -5.37
C LYS A 128 -0.46 -33.45 -4.97
N GLY A 129 0.73 -33.45 -5.55
CA GLY A 129 1.74 -32.41 -5.34
C GLY A 129 1.24 -31.03 -5.78
N LEU A 130 0.68 -30.92 -6.99
CA LEU A 130 0.13 -29.68 -7.52
C LEU A 130 -1.06 -29.19 -6.68
N LYS A 131 -1.96 -30.09 -6.28
CA LYS A 131 -3.08 -29.77 -5.39
C LYS A 131 -2.58 -29.22 -4.06
N TYR A 132 -1.59 -29.86 -3.46
CA TYR A 132 -0.97 -29.39 -2.23
C TYR A 132 -0.32 -28.00 -2.40
N CYS A 133 0.45 -27.78 -3.46
CA CYS A 133 1.04 -26.46 -3.77
C CYS A 133 -0.02 -25.38 -3.92
N ARG A 134 -1.12 -25.66 -4.62
CA ARG A 134 -2.25 -24.73 -4.79
C ARG A 134 -2.93 -24.38 -3.48
N GLU A 135 -3.30 -25.39 -2.69
CA GLU A 135 -3.95 -25.18 -1.39
C GLU A 135 -3.04 -24.44 -0.41
N ASN A 136 -1.76 -24.79 -0.38
CA ASN A 136 -0.77 -24.13 0.46
C ASN A 136 -0.54 -22.67 0.05
N SER A 137 -0.45 -22.40 -1.25
CA SER A 137 -0.37 -21.03 -1.80
C SER A 137 -1.59 -20.19 -1.39
N LEU A 138 -2.80 -20.74 -1.49
CA LEU A 138 -4.02 -20.04 -1.06
C LEU A 138 -4.04 -19.75 0.44
N LYS A 139 -3.63 -20.72 1.28
CA LYS A 139 -3.50 -20.53 2.73
C LYS A 139 -2.48 -19.45 3.06
N LEU A 140 -1.33 -19.47 2.37
CA LEU A 140 -0.27 -18.50 2.55
C LEU A 140 -0.72 -17.10 2.16
N LYS A 141 -1.34 -16.95 0.99
CA LYS A 141 -1.96 -15.69 0.52
C LYS A 141 -2.89 -15.11 1.58
N ASN A 142 -3.87 -15.89 2.05
CA ASN A 142 -4.88 -15.41 3.00
C ASN A 142 -4.26 -15.02 4.35
N ARG A 143 -3.31 -15.82 4.85
CA ARG A 143 -2.58 -15.50 6.08
C ARG A 143 -1.79 -14.21 5.92
N ARG A 144 -1.04 -14.09 4.82
CA ARG A 144 -0.16 -12.96 4.55
C ARG A 144 -0.95 -11.67 4.33
N SER A 145 -2.06 -11.71 3.59
CA SER A 145 -2.92 -10.54 3.39
C SER A 145 -3.51 -10.04 4.71
N ALA A 146 -3.91 -10.95 5.60
CA ALA A 146 -4.40 -10.59 6.93
C ALA A 146 -3.30 -9.96 7.81
N GLU A 147 -2.08 -10.50 7.78
CA GLU A 147 -0.92 -9.94 8.49
C GLU A 147 -0.57 -8.53 8.00
N LEU A 148 -0.49 -8.34 6.67
CA LEU A 148 -0.20 -7.04 6.07
C LEU A 148 -1.27 -6.01 6.43
N TYR A 149 -2.55 -6.38 6.28
CA TYR A 149 -3.67 -5.50 6.63
C TYR A 149 -3.64 -5.08 8.10
N THR A 150 -3.46 -6.05 9.02
CA THR A 150 -3.41 -5.74 10.47
C THR A 150 -2.20 -4.89 10.84
N SER A 151 -1.05 -5.10 10.18
CA SER A 151 0.14 -4.27 10.35
C SER A 151 -0.10 -2.82 9.90
N TRP A 152 -0.66 -2.63 8.71
CA TRP A 152 -0.96 -1.28 8.19
C TRP A 152 -2.03 -0.57 9.00
N ARG A 153 -3.07 -1.27 9.45
CA ARG A 153 -4.09 -0.72 10.35
C ARG A 153 -3.47 -0.22 11.65
N LYS A 154 -2.56 -0.99 12.26
CA LYS A 154 -1.84 -0.58 13.47
C LYS A 154 -0.97 0.64 13.21
N MET A 155 -0.21 0.63 12.10
CA MET A 155 0.64 1.76 11.71
C MET A 155 -0.17 3.06 11.56
N ARG A 156 -1.31 2.98 10.86
CA ARG A 156 -2.22 4.12 10.68
C ARG A 156 -2.76 4.64 12.01
N SER A 157 -3.16 3.75 12.91
CA SER A 157 -3.64 4.13 14.25
C SER A 157 -2.56 4.82 15.08
N ILE A 158 -1.30 4.41 14.95
CA ILE A 158 -0.18 5.09 15.63
C ILE A 158 0.01 6.49 15.04
N LEU A 159 0.11 6.59 13.71
CA LEU A 159 0.28 7.86 13.02
C LEU A 159 -0.82 8.87 13.34
N GLU A 160 -2.07 8.40 13.45
CA GLU A 160 -3.20 9.25 13.83
C GLU A 160 -3.06 9.77 15.26
N LYS A 161 -2.65 8.92 16.21
CA LYS A 161 -2.39 9.34 17.59
C LYS A 161 -1.28 10.38 17.65
N ASP A 162 -0.16 10.12 16.99
CA ASP A 162 0.98 11.03 16.94
C ASP A 162 0.55 12.39 16.37
N SER A 163 -0.23 12.40 15.27
CA SER A 163 -0.80 13.63 14.70
C SER A 163 -1.74 14.36 15.65
N THR A 164 -2.57 13.65 16.42
CA THR A 164 -3.42 14.29 17.43
C THR A 164 -2.62 14.88 18.59
N GLU A 165 -1.49 14.26 18.94
CA GLU A 165 -0.59 14.74 19.99
C GLU A 165 0.14 16.00 19.53
N ASP A 166 0.72 15.98 18.33
CA ASP A 166 1.34 17.15 17.70
C ASP A 166 0.36 18.33 17.61
N ASN A 167 -0.89 18.07 17.18
CA ASN A 167 -1.92 19.11 17.11
C ASN A 167 -2.26 19.69 18.49
N LYS A 168 -2.29 18.87 19.55
CA LYS A 168 -2.50 19.36 20.93
C LYS A 168 -1.34 20.23 21.39
N GLU A 169 -0.11 19.87 21.05
CA GLU A 169 1.07 20.68 21.37
C GLU A 169 1.04 22.03 20.64
N ILE A 170 0.68 22.03 19.35
CA ILE A 170 0.49 23.25 18.57
C ILE A 170 -0.63 24.11 19.16
N GLU A 171 -1.77 23.52 19.53
CA GLU A 171 -2.84 24.26 20.20
C GLU A 171 -2.41 24.84 21.55
N ALA A 172 -1.65 24.09 22.34
CA ALA A 172 -1.18 24.53 23.65
C ALA A 172 -0.23 25.73 23.52
N THR A 173 0.74 25.64 22.60
CA THR A 173 1.67 26.74 22.31
C THR A 173 0.94 27.97 21.77
N TRP A 174 -0.06 27.78 20.89
CA TRP A 174 -0.92 28.87 20.42
C TRP A 174 -1.69 29.54 21.55
N LYS A 175 -2.30 28.76 22.45
CA LYS A 175 -3.03 29.28 23.62
C LYS A 175 -2.13 30.06 24.57
N GLU A 176 -0.90 29.60 24.78
CA GLU A 176 0.08 30.32 25.60
C GLU A 176 0.49 31.65 24.95
N GLN A 177 0.75 31.63 23.64
CA GLN A 177 1.04 32.85 22.88
C GLN A 177 -0.12 33.85 22.91
N GLU A 178 -1.36 33.36 22.77
CA GLU A 178 -2.57 34.19 22.86
C GLU A 178 -2.70 34.83 24.25
N LYS A 179 -2.47 34.04 25.32
CA LYS A 179 -2.49 34.55 26.70
C LYS A 179 -1.46 35.65 26.91
N LYS A 180 -0.22 35.44 26.44
CA LYS A 180 0.85 36.43 26.52
C LYS A 180 0.53 37.70 25.73
N SER A 181 -0.08 37.56 24.55
CA SER A 181 -0.55 38.70 23.75
C SER A 181 -1.63 39.50 24.49
N ARG A 182 -2.59 38.80 25.09
CA ARG A 182 -3.67 39.42 25.88
C ARG A 182 -3.14 40.18 27.10
N GLU A 183 -2.17 39.61 27.80
CA GLU A 183 -1.49 40.27 28.92
C GLU A 183 -0.74 41.53 28.48
N ALA A 184 -0.02 41.48 27.34
CA ALA A 184 0.66 42.64 26.77
C ALA A 184 -0.32 43.75 26.36
N GLU A 185 -1.47 43.40 25.78
CA GLU A 185 -2.54 44.37 25.46
C GLU A 185 -3.11 45.04 26.72
N VAL A 186 -3.28 44.30 27.81
CA VAL A 186 -3.73 44.85 29.09
C VAL A 186 -2.69 45.83 29.64
N GLN A 187 -1.40 45.48 29.58
CA GLN A 187 -0.32 46.38 29.96
C GLN A 187 -0.30 47.66 29.11
N LEU A 188 -0.48 47.54 27.79
CA LEU A 188 -0.55 48.68 26.89
C LEU A 188 -1.73 49.59 27.21
N LYS A 189 -2.92 49.02 27.44
CA LYS A 189 -4.12 49.77 27.85
C LYS A 189 -3.86 50.56 29.13
N GLU A 190 -3.17 49.95 30.10
CA GLU A 190 -2.85 50.60 31.37
C GLU A 190 -1.81 51.73 31.21
N ILE A 191 -0.79 51.55 30.36
CA ILE A 191 0.17 52.62 30.02
C ILE A 191 -0.56 53.78 29.33
N VAL A 192 -1.44 53.49 28.36
CA VAL A 192 -2.24 54.50 27.67
C VAL A 192 -3.17 55.22 28.65
N ARG A 193 -3.79 54.51 29.60
CA ARG A 193 -4.63 55.10 30.66
C ARG A 193 -3.82 56.05 31.53
N ARG A 194 -2.65 55.62 32.01
CA ARG A 194 -1.73 56.43 32.82
C ARG A 194 -1.28 57.69 32.06
N ALA A 195 -0.86 57.54 30.81
CA ALA A 195 -0.46 58.65 29.95
C ALA A 195 -1.59 59.68 29.77
N ARG A 196 -2.84 59.20 29.56
CA ARG A 196 -4.01 60.08 29.48
C ARG A 196 -4.32 60.80 30.80
N GLU A 197 -4.14 60.14 31.94
CA GLU A 197 -4.36 60.73 33.25
C GLU A 197 -3.28 61.74 33.63
N GLU A 198 -2.02 61.44 33.36
CA GLU A 198 -0.91 62.39 33.50
C GLU A 198 -1.12 63.61 32.61
N HIS A 199 -1.48 63.41 31.33
CA HIS A 199 -1.84 64.51 30.43
C HIS A 199 -2.99 65.35 31.00
N ARG A 200 -4.05 64.71 31.52
CA ARG A 200 -5.19 65.41 32.15
C ARG A 200 -4.76 66.19 33.40
N ARG A 201 -3.89 65.63 34.25
CA ARG A 201 -3.35 66.30 35.45
C ARG A 201 -2.48 67.49 35.09
N SER A 202 -1.59 67.34 34.11
CA SER A 202 -0.75 68.41 33.58
C SER A 202 -1.56 69.52 32.91
N GLN A 203 -2.60 69.19 32.15
CA GLN A 203 -3.52 70.20 31.61
C GLN A 203 -4.25 70.97 32.71
N LYS A 204 -4.69 70.29 33.77
CA LYS A 204 -5.38 70.91 34.90
C LYS A 204 -4.45 71.76 35.79
N SER A 205 -3.15 71.46 35.84
CA SER A 205 -2.15 72.34 36.47
C SER A 205 -1.81 73.54 35.60
N MET A 206 -1.71 73.38 34.27
CA MET A 206 -1.54 74.50 33.33
C MET A 206 -2.76 75.44 33.33
N SER A 207 -3.99 74.91 33.41
CA SER A 207 -5.21 75.75 33.48
C SER A 207 -5.36 76.51 34.80
N LYS A 208 -4.65 76.10 35.86
CA LYS A 208 -4.63 76.79 37.15
C LYS A 208 -3.55 77.88 37.22
N GLY A 209 -2.70 77.98 36.19
CA GLY A 209 -1.58 78.91 36.10
C GLY A 209 -1.63 79.91 34.92
N SER A 210 -2.66 79.91 34.08
CA SER A 210 -2.75 80.89 33.00
C SER A 210 -4.19 81.17 32.54
N SER A 211 -4.63 82.40 32.84
CA SER A 211 -5.45 83.18 31.93
C SER A 211 -4.57 83.68 30.78
N SER A 212 -4.64 83.08 29.59
CA SER A 212 -4.65 83.76 28.28
C SER A 212 -4.22 82.87 27.12
N SER A 213 -4.81 83.20 25.98
CA SER A 213 -4.38 82.95 24.59
C SER A 213 -4.48 81.54 24.02
N LEU A 214 -5.46 81.41 23.12
CA LEU A 214 -5.55 80.46 22.02
C LEU A 214 -4.32 80.59 21.10
N SER A 215 -3.68 79.47 20.77
CA SER A 215 -2.94 79.30 19.52
C SER A 215 -3.00 77.83 19.10
N GLU A 216 -3.48 77.62 17.88
CA GLU A 216 -3.43 76.34 17.17
C GLU A 216 -2.00 76.14 16.66
N ASP A 217 -1.26 75.21 17.25
CA ASP A 217 -0.05 74.66 16.66
C ASP A 217 -0.15 73.13 16.71
N LEU A 218 -0.70 72.57 15.63
CA LEU A 218 -0.62 71.14 15.35
C LEU A 218 0.85 70.78 15.05
N PRO A 219 1.45 69.79 15.74
CA PRO A 219 2.82 69.38 15.45
C PRO A 219 2.92 68.80 14.03
N PRO A 220 4.06 69.00 13.33
CA PRO A 220 4.22 68.55 11.95
C PRO A 220 4.11 67.02 11.86
N ILE A 221 3.28 66.58 10.93
CA ILE A 221 3.05 65.16 10.61
C ILE A 221 4.39 64.57 10.16
N PRO A 222 4.90 63.48 10.78
CA PRO A 222 6.10 62.82 10.32
C PRO A 222 5.91 62.29 8.89
N PRO A 223 6.93 62.35 8.02
CA PRO A 223 6.79 61.90 6.65
C PRO A 223 6.37 60.44 6.60
N LYS A 224 5.36 60.13 5.77
CA LYS A 224 4.89 58.77 5.51
C LYS A 224 6.09 57.90 5.12
N GLN A 225 6.45 56.93 5.95
CA GLN A 225 7.32 55.86 5.51
C GLN A 225 6.56 55.08 4.43
N VAL A 226 7.03 55.21 3.20
CA VAL A 226 6.61 54.34 2.10
C VAL A 226 7.07 52.94 2.49
N LEU A 227 6.15 52.12 2.99
CA LEU A 227 6.38 50.70 3.14
C LEU A 227 6.65 50.17 1.73
N PHE A 228 7.94 49.96 1.42
CA PHE A 228 8.31 49.09 0.32
C PHE A 228 7.67 47.74 0.62
N SER A 229 6.61 47.45 -0.13
CA SER A 229 6.11 46.11 -0.36
C SER A 229 7.27 45.29 -0.94
N VAL A 230 8.06 44.66 -0.06
CA VAL A 230 8.86 43.52 -0.44
C VAL A 230 7.86 42.38 -0.58
N LEU A 231 7.29 42.27 -1.78
CA LEU A 231 6.70 41.02 -2.26
C LEU A 231 7.81 39.97 -2.21
N TYR A 232 7.89 39.24 -1.10
CA TYR A 232 8.57 37.96 -1.07
C TYR A 232 7.72 37.02 -1.91
N VAL A 233 7.99 37.02 -3.22
CA VAL A 233 7.60 35.94 -4.11
C VAL A 233 8.43 34.73 -3.67
N SER A 234 7.89 33.96 -2.72
CA SER A 234 8.36 32.60 -2.52
C SER A 234 8.07 31.83 -3.80
N PHE A 235 9.09 31.73 -4.64
CA PHE A 235 9.15 30.81 -5.76
C PHE A 235 8.86 29.41 -5.22
N ILE A 236 7.71 28.88 -5.62
CA ILE A 236 7.41 27.46 -5.63
C ILE A 236 8.44 26.83 -6.57
N ASN A 237 9.52 26.29 -6.01
CA ASN A 237 10.33 25.30 -6.73
C ASN A 237 9.60 23.96 -6.61
N VAL A 238 8.77 23.68 -7.61
CA VAL A 238 8.36 22.32 -7.96
C VAL A 238 9.64 21.61 -8.40
N PHE A 239 10.27 20.88 -7.48
CA PHE A 239 11.21 19.83 -7.85
C PHE A 239 10.39 18.62 -8.31
N PHE A 240 10.12 18.61 -9.61
CA PHE A 240 9.74 17.42 -10.35
C PHE A 240 11.03 16.60 -10.50
N TYR A 241 11.30 15.69 -9.56
CA TYR A 241 12.31 14.66 -9.80
C TYR A 241 11.68 13.61 -10.72
N SER A 242 12.08 13.70 -11.98
CA SER A 242 11.90 12.69 -13.02
C SER A 242 13.25 12.00 -13.20
N GLU A 243 13.42 10.81 -12.62
CA GLU A 243 14.39 9.79 -13.05
C GLU A 243 13.63 8.46 -12.94
N HIS A 244 13.31 7.78 -14.04
CA HIS A 244 14.16 6.90 -14.87
C HIS A 244 14.71 5.68 -14.12
#